data_AF-A0A8B6DQ51-F1
#
_entry.id   AF-A0A8B6DQ51-F1
#
_cell.length_a   1.000
_cell.length_b   1.000
_cell.length_c   1.000
_cell.angle_alpha   90.00
_cell.angle_beta   90.00
_cell.angle_gamma   90.00
#
_symmetry.space_group_name_H-M   'P 1'
#
loop_
_entity.id
_entity.type
_entity.pdbx_description
1 polymer ?
#
loop_
_entity_poly.entity_id
_entity_poly.type
_entity_poly.pdbx_seq_one_letter_code
_entity_poly.pdbx_strand_id
1 'polypeptide(L)'
;MANSGDGEAASNNQPSPETIDRIIATIYGQCIGDAIGLLTEFLSKRDAKLYYGTVAKELEYLHKQIVCDGHRSRWKEGDWTDDSDQMILIMRSLVDCGGKVARYVWDENNRNIAPNGAVMRTSIVGIHMYWSLDDVTKNARDFAKTTHHDPRCQASTVAVSVVIATMLQGKHKDKKGKFRVKDIIRDAYEYASTCLETDKEKKDLMFYLKCDNIKNLKLDEADKIGYTYKSMGAGFWALKQDDFRKTITKIMMQVQVQIFTFSNS
;
A
#
# COMPACT_ATOMS: atom_id res chain seq x y z
N MET A 1 -29.62 7.37 -46.56
CA MET A 1 -29.45 6.07 -45.87
C MET A 1 -28.11 6.13 -45.17
N ALA A 2 -28.14 6.39 -43.87
CA ALA A 2 -26.94 6.63 -43.07
C ALA A 2 -26.33 5.29 -42.63
N ASN A 3 -25.02 5.29 -42.68
CA ASN A 3 -24.07 4.24 -42.35
C ASN A 3 -24.29 3.74 -40.91
N SER A 4 -24.57 2.45 -40.71
CA SER A 4 -24.48 1.78 -39.40
C SER A 4 -23.38 0.73 -39.49
N GLY A 5 -22.15 1.20 -39.35
CA GLY A 5 -20.93 0.40 -39.34
C GLY A 5 -20.07 0.75 -38.14
N ASP A 6 -20.66 0.83 -36.95
CA ASP A 6 -19.92 0.91 -35.69
C ASP A 6 -19.92 -0.48 -35.06
N GLY A 7 -19.07 -1.33 -35.61
CA GLY A 7 -18.87 -2.69 -35.17
C GLY A 7 -17.40 -3.06 -35.19
N GLU A 8 -16.51 -2.22 -34.66
CA GLU A 8 -15.10 -2.60 -34.45
C GLU A 8 -14.37 -1.62 -33.53
N ALA A 9 -14.17 -2.00 -32.26
CA ALA A 9 -12.99 -1.72 -31.43
C ALA A 9 -13.23 -2.04 -29.94
N ALA A 10 -13.69 -3.25 -29.61
CA ALA A 10 -13.36 -3.83 -28.32
C ALA A 10 -12.00 -4.52 -28.49
N SER A 11 -10.91 -3.75 -28.48
CA SER A 11 -9.57 -4.33 -28.50
C SER A 11 -9.40 -5.16 -27.22
N ASN A 12 -8.94 -6.40 -27.40
CA ASN A 12 -8.72 -7.38 -26.33
C ASN A 12 -7.94 -6.78 -25.15
N ASN A 13 -8.65 -6.40 -24.09
CA ASN A 13 -8.12 -5.71 -22.93
C ASN A 13 -7.60 -6.69 -21.86
N GLN A 14 -6.94 -7.77 -22.31
CA GLN A 14 -6.34 -8.75 -21.42
C GLN A 14 -4.99 -8.22 -20.92
N PRO A 15 -4.73 -8.22 -19.60
CA PRO A 15 -3.44 -7.80 -19.06
C PRO A 15 -2.32 -8.68 -19.61
N SER A 16 -1.17 -8.07 -19.92
CA SER A 16 0.01 -8.83 -20.37
C SER A 16 0.49 -9.80 -19.28
N PRO A 17 1.22 -10.88 -19.63
CA PRO A 17 1.83 -11.76 -18.62
C PRO A 17 2.70 -11.02 -17.60
N GLU A 18 3.44 -9.99 -18.04
CA GLU A 18 4.23 -9.14 -17.14
C GLU A 18 3.33 -8.35 -16.18
N THR A 19 2.20 -7.83 -16.67
CA THR A 19 1.21 -7.12 -15.84
C THR A 19 0.58 -8.06 -14.82
N ILE A 20 0.24 -9.29 -15.21
CA ILE A 20 -0.31 -10.32 -14.32
C ILE A 20 0.70 -10.66 -13.22
N ASP A 21 1.96 -10.90 -13.59
CA ASP A 21 3.02 -11.20 -12.64
C ASP A 21 3.19 -10.08 -11.60
N ARG A 22 3.15 -8.82 -12.04
CA ARG A 22 3.19 -7.65 -11.14
C ARG A 22 1.98 -7.53 -10.25
N ILE A 23 0.78 -7.85 -10.73
CA ILE A 23 -0.44 -7.90 -9.91
C ILE A 23 -0.25 -8.94 -8.79
N ILE A 24 0.20 -10.14 -9.15
CA ILE A 24 0.45 -11.23 -8.20
C ILE A 24 1.53 -10.84 -7.20
N ALA A 25 2.65 -10.26 -7.66
CA ALA A 25 3.74 -9.79 -6.82
C ALA A 25 3.30 -8.68 -5.86
N THR A 26 2.39 -7.79 -6.29
CA THR A 26 1.82 -6.74 -5.44
C THR A 26 0.97 -7.33 -4.31
N ILE A 27 0.14 -8.32 -4.62
CA ILE A 27 -0.73 -9.00 -3.64
C ILE A 27 0.12 -9.80 -2.64
N TYR A 28 1.04 -10.63 -3.12
CA TYR A 28 1.92 -11.41 -2.24
C TYR A 28 2.87 -10.51 -1.45
N GLY A 29 3.40 -9.46 -2.05
CA GLY A 29 4.26 -8.50 -1.36
C GLY A 29 3.57 -7.83 -0.18
N GLN A 30 2.25 -7.57 -0.29
CA GLN A 30 1.46 -7.11 0.84
C GLN A 30 1.35 -8.17 1.95
N CYS A 31 0.98 -9.41 1.61
CA CYS A 31 0.87 -10.49 2.60
C CYS A 31 2.20 -10.81 3.30
N ILE A 32 3.31 -10.79 2.55
CA ILE A 32 4.65 -10.98 3.09
C ILE A 32 5.02 -9.82 4.03
N GLY A 33 4.74 -8.59 3.61
CA GLY A 33 4.93 -7.37 4.40
C GLY A 33 4.22 -7.41 5.74
N ASP A 34 2.96 -7.82 5.73
CA ASP A 34 2.11 -7.98 6.90
C ASP A 34 2.65 -9.07 7.85
N ALA A 35 2.83 -10.29 7.35
CA ALA A 35 3.32 -11.42 8.16
C ALA A 35 4.70 -11.17 8.79
N ILE A 36 5.61 -10.52 8.05
CA ILE A 36 6.93 -10.12 8.57
C ILE A 36 6.82 -8.91 9.52
N GLY A 37 5.93 -7.96 9.22
CA GLY A 37 5.61 -6.79 10.04
C GLY A 37 5.25 -7.13 11.48
N LEU A 38 4.44 -8.18 11.65
CA LEU A 38 4.01 -8.71 12.94
C LEU A 38 5.19 -9.00 13.90
N LEU A 39 6.35 -9.41 13.38
CA LEU A 39 7.52 -9.72 14.19
C LEU A 39 7.96 -8.52 15.04
N THR A 40 7.77 -7.30 14.56
CA THR A 40 8.26 -6.08 15.20
C THR A 40 7.18 -5.09 15.62
N GLU A 41 5.91 -5.33 15.26
CA GLU A 41 4.76 -4.51 15.65
C GLU A 41 4.66 -4.25 17.18
N PHE A 42 4.44 -3.00 17.59
CA PHE A 42 4.41 -2.55 18.99
C PHE A 42 5.71 -2.72 19.81
N LEU A 43 6.80 -3.20 19.21
CA LEU A 43 8.11 -3.17 19.88
C LEU A 43 8.73 -1.78 19.75
N SER A 44 9.48 -1.37 20.78
CA SER A 44 10.38 -0.22 20.64
C SER A 44 11.56 -0.57 19.74
N LYS A 45 12.24 0.43 19.14
CA LYS A 45 13.48 0.16 18.35
C LYS A 45 14.54 -0.58 19.17
N ARG A 46 14.59 -0.28 20.48
CA ARG A 46 15.48 -0.96 21.41
C ARG A 46 15.14 -2.44 21.51
N ASP A 47 13.87 -2.76 21.69
CA ASP A 47 13.42 -4.15 21.86
C ASP A 47 13.51 -4.93 20.55
N ALA A 48 13.12 -4.33 19.42
CA ALA A 48 13.30 -4.93 18.11
C ALA A 48 14.78 -5.26 17.85
N LYS A 49 15.70 -4.36 18.21
CA LYS A 49 17.15 -4.63 18.12
C LYS A 49 17.61 -5.68 19.13
N LEU A 50 17.06 -5.70 20.34
CA LEU A 50 17.41 -6.69 21.37
C LEU A 50 17.01 -8.10 20.94
N TYR A 51 15.78 -8.28 20.45
CA TYR A 51 15.25 -9.59 20.09
C TYR A 51 15.73 -10.06 18.71
N TYR A 52 15.74 -9.18 17.71
CA TYR A 52 15.99 -9.57 16.32
C TYR A 52 17.32 -9.07 15.76
N GLY A 53 18.12 -8.33 16.52
CA GLY A 53 19.34 -7.70 16.00
C GLY A 53 20.37 -8.66 15.44
N THR A 54 20.45 -9.88 15.98
CA THR A 54 21.36 -10.95 15.52
C THR A 54 20.91 -11.57 14.20
N VAL A 55 19.60 -11.66 13.98
CA VAL A 55 18.97 -12.27 12.80
C VAL A 55 18.45 -11.24 11.80
N ALA A 56 18.68 -9.94 12.03
CA ALA A 56 18.04 -8.87 11.27
C ALA A 56 18.20 -9.06 9.76
N LYS A 57 19.39 -9.43 9.27
CA LYS A 57 19.67 -9.62 7.83
C LYS A 57 18.92 -10.80 7.19
N GLU A 58 18.42 -11.72 8.00
CA GLU A 58 17.80 -12.97 7.60
C GLU A 58 16.39 -13.11 8.21
N LEU A 59 15.79 -11.98 8.60
CA LEU A 59 14.47 -11.95 9.22
C LEU A 59 13.44 -12.62 8.30
N GLU A 60 12.64 -13.52 8.89
CA GLU A 60 11.84 -14.53 8.19
C GLU A 60 10.77 -15.06 9.15
N TYR A 61 9.75 -15.77 8.64
CA TYR A 61 8.60 -16.22 9.42
C TYR A 61 8.97 -17.01 10.70
N LEU A 62 9.95 -17.91 10.63
CA LEU A 62 10.39 -18.72 11.77
C LEU A 62 10.83 -17.90 12.98
N HIS A 63 11.29 -16.67 12.75
CA HIS A 63 11.74 -15.79 13.82
C HIS A 63 10.60 -15.31 14.71
N LYS A 64 9.34 -15.59 14.36
CA LYS A 64 8.19 -15.43 15.25
C LYS A 64 8.36 -16.13 16.59
N GLN A 65 9.10 -17.24 16.62
CA GLN A 65 9.35 -18.02 17.83
C GLN A 65 10.24 -17.28 18.85
N ILE A 66 10.90 -16.17 18.46
CA ILE A 66 11.80 -15.40 19.34
C ILE A 66 11.01 -14.63 20.42
N VAL A 67 9.88 -14.01 20.06
CA VAL A 67 9.09 -13.18 20.98
C VAL A 67 7.68 -13.75 21.10
N CYS A 68 7.37 -14.30 22.28
CA CYS A 68 6.04 -14.77 22.63
C CYS A 68 5.39 -13.80 23.62
N ASP A 69 4.60 -12.85 23.11
CA ASP A 69 3.81 -11.91 23.90
C ASP A 69 2.31 -12.06 23.62
N GLY A 70 1.47 -11.36 24.40
CA GLY A 70 0.01 -11.44 24.27
C GLY A 70 -0.54 -10.96 22.92
N HIS A 71 0.25 -10.23 22.14
CA HIS A 71 -0.12 -9.81 20.78
C HIS A 71 0.25 -10.90 19.77
N ARG A 72 1.55 -11.19 19.62
CA ARG A 72 2.11 -12.10 18.59
C ARG A 72 1.65 -13.54 18.73
N SER A 73 1.35 -13.99 19.95
CA SER A 73 0.90 -15.37 20.23
C SER A 73 -0.46 -15.72 19.61
N ARG A 74 -1.20 -14.72 19.10
CA ARG A 74 -2.52 -14.92 18.46
C ARG A 74 -2.46 -15.54 17.06
N TRP A 75 -1.28 -15.63 16.47
CA TRP A 75 -1.06 -16.07 15.09
C TRP A 75 -0.03 -17.21 15.05
N LYS A 76 -0.06 -18.09 14.04
CA LYS A 76 0.97 -19.12 13.79
C LYS A 76 2.12 -18.59 12.94
N GLU A 77 3.19 -19.36 12.82
CA GLU A 77 4.30 -19.03 11.92
C GLU A 77 3.80 -18.86 10.48
N GLY A 78 4.16 -17.74 9.85
CA GLY A 78 3.74 -17.41 8.47
C GLY A 78 2.34 -16.80 8.34
N ASP A 79 1.54 -16.79 9.41
CA ASP A 79 0.24 -16.11 9.39
C ASP A 79 0.42 -14.59 9.21
N TRP A 80 -0.41 -14.01 8.36
CA TRP A 80 -0.62 -12.57 8.24
C TRP A 80 -1.69 -12.08 9.21
N THR A 81 -1.90 -10.76 9.28
CA THR A 81 -2.83 -10.13 10.24
C THR A 81 -4.10 -9.60 9.53
N ASP A 82 -4.82 -8.69 10.19
CA ASP A 82 -6.04 -8.11 9.63
C ASP A 82 -5.79 -7.25 8.38
N ASP A 83 -4.55 -6.80 8.14
CA ASP A 83 -4.17 -6.06 6.93
C ASP A 83 -4.45 -6.88 5.66
N SER A 84 -3.97 -8.13 5.63
CA SER A 84 -4.16 -9.05 4.49
C SER A 84 -5.57 -9.61 4.41
N ASP A 85 -6.20 -9.95 5.54
CA ASP A 85 -7.58 -10.44 5.56
C ASP A 85 -8.53 -9.41 4.95
N GLN A 86 -8.37 -8.13 5.31
CA GLN A 86 -9.20 -7.06 4.74
C GLN A 86 -8.93 -6.83 3.25
N MET A 87 -7.67 -6.90 2.80
CA MET A 87 -7.34 -6.85 1.37
C MET A 87 -8.07 -7.95 0.59
N ILE A 88 -8.03 -9.19 1.09
CA ILE A 88 -8.70 -10.35 0.47
C ILE A 88 -10.22 -10.13 0.43
N LEU A 89 -10.83 -9.63 1.51
CA LEU A 89 -12.27 -9.35 1.54
C LEU A 89 -12.68 -8.31 0.50
N ILE A 90 -11.89 -7.25 0.30
CA ILE A 90 -12.16 -6.24 -0.73
C ILE A 90 -11.96 -6.81 -2.12
N MET A 91 -10.88 -7.56 -2.33
CA MET A 91 -10.64 -8.24 -3.59
C MET A 91 -11.81 -9.13 -3.97
N ARG A 92 -12.32 -9.94 -3.04
CA ARG A 92 -13.51 -10.78 -3.25
C ARG A 92 -14.75 -9.94 -3.53
N SER A 93 -15.00 -8.87 -2.77
CA SER A 93 -16.12 -7.96 -3.04
C SER A 93 -16.07 -7.34 -4.44
N LEU A 94 -14.88 -6.94 -4.90
CA LEU A 94 -14.70 -6.40 -6.25
C LEU A 94 -14.92 -7.45 -7.33
N VAL A 95 -14.40 -8.67 -7.15
CA VAL A 95 -14.57 -9.79 -8.10
C VAL A 95 -16.02 -10.28 -8.14
N ASP A 96 -16.64 -10.49 -6.97
CA ASP A 96 -17.94 -11.14 -6.85
C ASP A 96 -19.10 -10.20 -7.16
N CYS A 97 -18.99 -8.90 -6.88
CA CYS A 97 -20.11 -7.96 -7.03
C CYS A 97 -19.73 -6.56 -7.54
N GLY A 98 -18.49 -6.35 -7.97
CA GLY A 98 -18.01 -5.02 -8.38
C GLY A 98 -17.96 -4.01 -7.22
N GLY A 99 -17.75 -4.48 -5.98
CA GLY A 99 -17.58 -3.62 -4.80
C GLY A 99 -18.87 -3.12 -4.14
N LYS A 100 -20.05 -3.59 -4.57
CA LYS A 100 -21.36 -3.13 -4.08
C LYS A 100 -21.67 -3.53 -2.63
N VAL A 101 -21.04 -4.58 -2.10
CA VAL A 101 -21.28 -5.09 -0.73
C VAL A 101 -20.83 -4.10 0.35
N ALA A 102 -19.74 -3.36 0.13
CA ALA A 102 -19.22 -2.41 1.14
C ALA A 102 -20.22 -1.26 1.41
N ARG A 103 -20.90 -0.78 0.36
CA ARG A 103 -21.95 0.25 0.49
C ARG A 103 -23.17 -0.29 1.23
N TYR A 104 -23.61 -1.49 0.90
CA TYR A 104 -24.73 -2.15 1.59
C TYR A 104 -24.46 -2.31 3.08
N VAL A 105 -23.29 -2.83 3.47
CA VAL A 105 -22.91 -3.01 4.89
C VAL A 105 -22.77 -1.66 5.62
N TRP A 106 -22.28 -0.60 4.95
CA TRP A 106 -22.20 0.74 5.53
C TRP A 106 -23.58 1.37 5.76
N ASP A 107 -24.49 1.25 4.79
CA ASP A 107 -25.86 1.76 4.89
C ASP A 107 -26.68 1.00 5.95
N GLU A 108 -26.54 -0.33 6.04
CA GLU A 108 -27.20 -1.18 7.06
C GLU A 108 -26.73 -0.87 8.49
N ASN A 109 -25.55 -0.27 8.66
CA ASN A 109 -25.00 0.09 9.98
C ASN A 109 -25.09 1.60 10.29
N ASN A 110 -26.09 2.30 9.72
CA ASN A 110 -26.29 3.73 9.91
C ASN A 110 -25.04 4.58 9.62
N ARG A 111 -24.17 4.11 8.72
CA ARG A 111 -22.93 4.81 8.34
C ARG A 111 -21.92 5.00 9.47
N ASN A 112 -22.03 4.23 10.55
CA ASN A 112 -21.27 4.42 11.80
C ASN A 112 -20.15 3.39 12.03
N ILE A 113 -19.89 2.47 11.11
CA ILE A 113 -18.74 1.55 11.20
C ILE A 113 -17.51 2.21 10.56
N ALA A 114 -16.53 2.57 11.39
CA ALA A 114 -15.27 3.21 10.97
C ALA A 114 -14.02 2.62 11.68
N PRO A 115 -13.61 1.37 11.40
CA PRO A 115 -12.40 0.79 12.00
C PRO A 115 -11.11 1.26 11.30
N ASN A 116 -9.98 1.14 12.01
CA ASN A 116 -8.61 1.56 11.62
C ASN A 116 -8.05 0.87 10.35
N GLY A 117 -8.83 -0.01 9.74
CA GLY A 117 -8.53 -0.87 8.59
C GLY A 117 -8.16 -0.22 7.25
N ALA A 118 -8.33 1.09 7.08
CA ALA A 118 -8.51 1.68 5.75
C ALA A 118 -7.25 1.82 4.92
N VAL A 119 -6.16 2.16 5.58
CA VAL A 119 -4.94 2.57 4.89
C VAL A 119 -4.21 1.35 4.39
N MET A 120 -4.25 0.21 5.11
CA MET A 120 -3.45 -1.03 4.99
C MET A 120 -3.88 -2.05 3.90
N ARG A 121 -4.83 -1.69 3.03
CA ARG A 121 -5.49 -2.56 2.03
C ARG A 121 -5.59 -1.95 0.62
N THR A 122 -4.74 -0.96 0.34
CA THR A 122 -4.81 -0.08 -0.85
C THR A 122 -4.31 -0.73 -2.13
N SER A 123 -3.53 -1.82 -2.05
CA SER A 123 -2.93 -2.45 -3.23
C SER A 123 -3.95 -2.86 -4.27
N ILE A 124 -5.08 -3.44 -3.84
CA ILE A 124 -6.15 -3.88 -4.71
C ILE A 124 -6.92 -2.71 -5.35
N VAL A 125 -6.93 -1.53 -4.72
CA VAL A 125 -7.57 -0.33 -5.28
C VAL A 125 -6.73 0.24 -6.41
N GLY A 126 -5.39 0.15 -6.33
CA GLY A 126 -4.49 0.50 -7.42
C GLY A 126 -4.52 -0.51 -8.58
N ILE A 127 -4.81 -1.79 -8.30
CA ILE A 127 -5.00 -2.85 -9.31
C ILE A 127 -6.37 -2.72 -10.00
N HIS A 128 -7.43 -2.44 -9.25
CA HIS A 128 -8.78 -2.31 -9.80
C HIS A 128 -8.88 -1.08 -10.68
N MET A 129 -9.27 -1.28 -11.96
CA MET A 129 -9.34 -0.21 -12.96
C MET A 129 -7.98 0.48 -13.22
N TYR A 130 -6.85 -0.23 -13.04
CA TYR A 130 -5.51 0.33 -13.15
C TYR A 130 -5.22 1.03 -14.49
N TRP A 131 -6.00 0.79 -15.54
CA TRP A 131 -5.91 1.47 -16.83
C TRP A 131 -6.32 2.96 -16.79
N SER A 132 -7.00 3.42 -15.73
CA SER A 132 -7.50 4.80 -15.58
C SER A 132 -7.07 5.38 -14.24
N LEU A 133 -6.12 6.31 -14.24
CA LEU A 133 -5.65 6.96 -13.01
C LEU A 133 -6.73 7.81 -12.34
N ASP A 134 -7.68 8.34 -13.12
CA ASP A 134 -8.81 9.10 -12.58
C ASP A 134 -9.77 8.20 -11.82
N ASP A 135 -10.10 7.01 -12.37
CA ASP A 135 -10.93 6.02 -11.68
C ASP A 135 -10.23 5.46 -10.44
N VAL A 136 -8.93 5.14 -10.55
CA VAL A 136 -8.11 4.71 -9.40
C VAL A 136 -8.11 5.78 -8.31
N THR A 137 -7.94 7.05 -8.67
CA THR A 137 -7.95 8.16 -7.72
C THR A 137 -9.30 8.31 -7.05
N LYS A 138 -10.39 8.28 -7.83
CA LYS A 138 -11.75 8.37 -7.29
C LYS A 138 -12.04 7.22 -6.33
N ASN A 139 -11.75 5.98 -6.75
CA ASN A 139 -11.95 4.78 -5.94
C ASN A 139 -11.13 4.83 -4.66
N ALA A 140 -9.85 5.23 -4.72
CA ALA A 140 -9.00 5.40 -3.55
C ALA A 140 -9.53 6.42 -2.55
N ARG A 141 -10.08 7.55 -3.03
CA ARG A 141 -10.69 8.57 -2.17
C ARG A 141 -11.98 8.07 -1.52
N ASP A 142 -12.89 7.52 -2.31
CA ASP A 142 -14.18 7.01 -1.81
C ASP A 142 -13.94 5.88 -0.80
N PHE A 143 -12.97 5.02 -1.10
CA PHE A 143 -12.54 3.96 -0.21
C PHE A 143 -11.97 4.47 1.11
N ALA A 144 -11.04 5.43 1.07
CA ALA A 144 -10.49 6.01 2.30
C ALA A 144 -11.58 6.63 3.17
N LYS A 145 -12.53 7.37 2.56
CA LYS A 145 -13.63 8.04 3.26
C LYS A 145 -14.59 7.12 3.98
N THR A 146 -14.67 5.84 3.62
CA THR A 146 -15.57 4.88 4.30
C THR A 146 -15.27 4.74 5.80
N THR A 147 -14.03 5.05 6.20
CA THR A 147 -13.54 4.78 7.57
C THR A 147 -12.59 5.88 8.06
N HIS A 148 -11.87 6.58 7.17
CA HIS A 148 -10.93 7.66 7.52
C HIS A 148 -11.17 8.88 6.63
N HIS A 149 -12.01 9.79 7.11
CA HIS A 149 -12.39 10.99 6.35
C HIS A 149 -11.25 12.04 6.27
N ASP A 150 -10.16 11.90 7.02
CA ASP A 150 -9.05 12.86 7.01
C ASP A 150 -8.43 13.02 5.60
N PRO A 151 -8.28 14.26 5.09
CA PRO A 151 -7.67 14.54 3.78
C PRO A 151 -6.29 13.91 3.55
N ARG A 152 -5.47 13.77 4.61
CA ARG A 152 -4.13 13.16 4.53
C ARG A 152 -4.20 11.64 4.34
N CYS A 153 -5.21 10.99 4.93
CA CYS A 153 -5.47 9.57 4.71
C CYS A 153 -5.93 9.33 3.26
N GLN A 154 -6.80 10.19 2.74
CA GLN A 154 -7.20 10.18 1.34
C GLN A 154 -6.00 10.38 0.40
N ALA A 155 -5.17 11.40 0.66
CA ALA A 155 -3.97 11.69 -0.12
C ALA A 155 -2.99 10.50 -0.13
N SER A 156 -2.77 9.86 1.03
CA SER A 156 -1.89 8.69 1.14
C SER A 156 -2.40 7.49 0.34
N THR A 157 -3.71 7.22 0.44
CA THR A 157 -4.37 6.13 -0.29
C THR A 157 -4.30 6.36 -1.80
N VAL A 158 -4.54 7.59 -2.26
CA VAL A 158 -4.38 7.97 -3.67
C VAL A 158 -2.93 7.82 -4.12
N ALA A 159 -1.96 8.33 -3.35
CA ALA A 159 -0.55 8.26 -3.72
C ALA A 159 -0.10 6.82 -3.95
N VAL A 160 -0.41 5.91 -3.02
CA VAL A 160 -0.07 4.49 -3.14
C VAL A 160 -0.79 3.85 -4.34
N SER A 161 -2.08 4.09 -4.50
CA SER A 161 -2.87 3.50 -5.59
C SER A 161 -2.37 3.95 -6.96
N VAL A 162 -2.04 5.23 -7.12
CA VAL A 162 -1.53 5.80 -8.37
C VAL A 162 -0.16 5.24 -8.72
N VAL A 163 0.73 5.03 -7.75
CA VAL A 163 2.03 4.37 -8.00
C VAL A 163 1.81 2.98 -8.58
N ILE A 164 0.96 2.16 -7.94
CA ILE A 164 0.67 0.79 -8.37
C ILE A 164 0.10 0.80 -9.78
N ALA A 165 -0.94 1.61 -10.03
CA ALA A 165 -1.57 1.70 -11.35
C ALA A 165 -0.56 2.14 -12.43
N THR A 166 0.25 3.16 -12.14
CA THR A 166 1.31 3.66 -13.04
C THR A 166 2.32 2.56 -13.39
N MET A 167 2.71 1.74 -12.41
CA MET A 167 3.63 0.62 -12.63
C MET A 167 2.97 -0.52 -13.42
N LEU A 168 1.70 -0.82 -13.18
CA LEU A 168 0.95 -1.84 -13.93
C LEU A 168 0.71 -1.42 -15.39
N GLN A 169 0.49 -0.14 -15.63
CA GLN A 169 0.44 0.46 -16.98
C GLN A 169 1.80 0.44 -17.70
N GLY A 170 2.90 0.13 -17.00
CA GLY A 170 4.25 0.20 -17.56
C GLY A 170 4.72 1.62 -17.88
N LYS A 171 4.05 2.66 -17.36
CA LYS A 171 4.41 4.06 -17.58
C LYS A 171 5.76 4.37 -16.93
N HIS A 172 6.49 5.34 -17.51
CA HIS A 172 7.80 5.79 -17.04
C HIS A 172 8.94 4.75 -17.08
N LYS A 173 8.77 3.65 -17.83
CA LYS A 173 9.89 2.76 -18.19
C LYS A 173 10.85 3.46 -19.15
N ASP A 174 12.15 3.22 -18.98
CA ASP A 174 13.17 3.56 -19.99
C ASP A 174 13.24 2.48 -21.08
N LYS A 175 14.13 2.68 -22.07
CA LYS A 175 14.32 1.72 -23.18
C LYS A 175 14.80 0.33 -22.73
N LYS A 176 15.28 0.19 -21.50
CA LYS A 176 15.73 -1.06 -20.89
C LYS A 176 14.67 -1.68 -19.97
N GLY A 177 13.47 -1.10 -19.91
CA GLY A 177 12.38 -1.56 -19.05
C GLY A 177 12.47 -1.10 -17.60
N LYS A 178 13.48 -0.30 -17.22
CA LYS A 178 13.66 0.19 -15.85
C LYS A 178 12.76 1.39 -15.59
N PHE A 179 12.08 1.39 -14.45
CA PHE A 179 11.23 2.49 -14.05
C PHE A 179 12.02 3.74 -13.63
N ARG A 180 11.60 4.89 -14.15
CA ARG A 180 12.01 6.20 -13.65
C ARG A 180 11.17 6.55 -12.42
N VAL A 181 11.57 6.03 -11.26
CA VAL A 181 10.84 6.20 -9.99
C VAL A 181 10.54 7.66 -9.66
N LYS A 182 11.42 8.61 -10.01
CA LYS A 182 11.17 10.05 -9.82
C LYS A 182 9.93 10.57 -10.56
N ASP A 183 9.69 10.07 -11.77
CA ASP A 183 8.51 10.46 -12.56
C ASP A 183 7.24 9.82 -11.98
N ILE A 184 7.32 8.56 -11.53
CA ILE A 184 6.20 7.88 -10.85
C ILE A 184 5.81 8.62 -9.57
N ILE A 185 6.78 9.07 -8.77
CA ILE A 185 6.54 9.86 -7.56
C ILE A 185 5.90 11.21 -7.89
N ARG A 186 6.28 11.83 -9.03
CA ARG A 186 5.67 13.09 -9.49
C ARG A 186 4.20 12.87 -9.80
N ASP A 187 3.86 11.85 -10.58
CA ASP A 187 2.47 11.51 -10.90
C ASP A 187 1.68 11.25 -9.60
N ALA A 188 2.21 10.44 -8.68
CA ALA A 188 1.57 10.17 -7.40
C ALA A 188 1.29 11.45 -6.59
N TYR A 189 2.24 12.40 -6.56
CA TYR A 189 2.04 13.69 -5.90
C TYR A 189 0.97 14.54 -6.59
N GLU A 190 0.98 14.63 -7.92
CA GLU A 190 0.00 15.42 -8.67
C GLU A 190 -1.43 15.00 -8.32
N TYR A 191 -1.71 13.69 -8.35
CA TYR A 191 -3.04 13.16 -7.99
C TYR A 191 -3.34 13.27 -6.50
N ALA A 192 -2.42 12.88 -5.61
CA ALA A 192 -2.65 12.88 -4.17
C ALA A 192 -2.83 14.29 -3.59
N SER A 193 -2.11 15.28 -4.13
CA SER A 193 -2.18 16.67 -3.65
C SER A 193 -3.54 17.34 -3.90
N THR A 194 -4.36 16.79 -4.82
CA THR A 194 -5.75 17.24 -5.05
C THR A 194 -6.67 16.96 -3.86
N CYS A 195 -6.28 16.05 -2.96
CA CYS A 195 -7.01 15.78 -1.73
C CYS A 195 -6.75 16.83 -0.65
N LEU A 196 -5.76 17.71 -0.82
CA LEU A 196 -5.27 18.62 0.20
C LEU A 196 -5.57 20.08 -0.16
N GLU A 197 -5.93 20.87 0.85
CA GLU A 197 -6.37 22.25 0.64
C GLU A 197 -5.20 23.23 0.74
N THR A 198 -4.31 23.03 1.73
CA THR A 198 -3.27 24.01 2.05
C THR A 198 -1.91 23.66 1.45
N ASP A 199 -1.11 24.68 1.14
CA ASP A 199 0.28 24.50 0.70
C ASP A 199 1.15 23.81 1.76
N LYS A 200 0.82 23.99 3.04
CA LYS A 200 1.52 23.33 4.15
C LYS A 200 1.32 21.81 4.08
N GLU A 201 0.09 21.35 3.88
CA GLU A 201 -0.22 19.92 3.76
C GLU A 201 0.42 19.32 2.50
N LYS A 202 0.40 20.04 1.38
CA LYS A 202 1.04 19.61 0.13
C LYS A 202 2.56 19.48 0.28
N LYS A 203 3.20 20.44 0.96
CA LYS A 203 4.64 20.36 1.30
C LYS A 203 4.93 19.18 2.22
N ASP A 204 4.07 18.93 3.20
CA ASP A 204 4.20 17.78 4.10
C ASP A 204 4.11 16.46 3.32
N LEU A 205 3.08 16.29 2.48
CA LEU A 205 2.96 15.13 1.58
C LEU A 205 4.23 14.92 0.75
N MET A 206 4.71 15.97 0.07
CA MET A 206 5.91 15.90 -0.77
C MET A 206 7.16 15.46 0.01
N PHE A 207 7.32 15.91 1.27
CA PHE A 207 8.43 15.51 2.13
C PHE A 207 8.46 13.98 2.32
N TYR A 208 7.32 13.36 2.64
CA TYR A 208 7.24 11.92 2.83
C TYR A 208 7.43 11.13 1.54
N LEU A 209 6.83 11.57 0.42
CA LEU A 209 6.98 10.91 -0.88
C LEU A 209 8.44 10.91 -1.38
N LYS A 210 9.22 11.96 -1.06
CA LYS A 210 10.61 12.11 -1.50
C LYS A 210 11.64 11.66 -0.46
N CYS A 211 11.24 11.15 0.70
CA CYS A 211 12.16 10.85 1.80
C CYS A 211 13.23 9.79 1.42
N ASP A 212 14.51 10.18 1.32
CA ASP A 212 15.59 9.28 0.90
C ASP A 212 16.26 8.51 2.06
N ASN A 213 16.17 9.04 3.27
CA ASN A 213 16.68 8.41 4.48
C ASN A 213 15.53 8.01 5.40
N ILE A 214 15.28 6.70 5.50
CA ILE A 214 14.21 6.13 6.32
C ILE A 214 14.22 6.61 7.78
N LYS A 215 15.38 6.96 8.34
CA LYS A 215 15.48 7.48 9.71
C LYS A 215 14.74 8.82 9.88
N ASN A 216 14.62 9.61 8.81
CA ASN A 216 13.91 10.89 8.83
C ASN A 216 12.40 10.73 8.97
N LEU A 217 11.85 9.53 8.69
CA LEU A 217 10.44 9.23 8.88
C LEU A 217 10.07 9.06 10.36
N LYS A 218 11.06 8.82 11.24
CA LYS A 218 10.86 8.63 12.69
C LYS A 218 9.71 7.67 12.99
N LEU A 219 9.78 6.46 12.43
CA LEU A 219 8.67 5.49 12.49
C LEU A 219 8.31 5.08 13.94
N ASP A 220 9.21 5.27 14.89
CA ASP A 220 9.08 4.95 16.32
C ASP A 220 8.63 6.11 17.21
N GLU A 221 8.17 7.22 16.64
CA GLU A 221 7.68 8.38 17.43
C GLU A 221 6.37 8.02 18.15
N ALA A 222 6.41 7.96 19.48
CA ALA A 222 5.34 7.40 20.31
C ALA A 222 3.97 8.10 20.16
N ASP A 223 3.93 9.41 19.90
CA ASP A 223 2.71 10.21 19.74
C ASP A 223 2.13 10.16 18.31
N LYS A 224 2.84 9.54 17.37
CA LYS A 224 2.44 9.45 15.95
C LYS A 224 2.38 8.01 15.45
N ILE A 225 2.15 7.08 16.35
CA ILE A 225 1.87 5.70 16.01
C ILE A 225 0.58 5.66 15.17
N GLY A 226 0.70 5.25 13.91
CA GLY A 226 -0.42 5.13 12.96
C GLY A 226 -0.58 6.35 12.06
N TYR A 227 0.36 7.31 12.10
CA TYR A 227 0.28 8.47 11.21
C TYR A 227 0.49 8.07 9.75
N THR A 228 -0.54 8.29 8.93
CA THR A 228 -0.63 7.80 7.54
C THR A 228 0.59 8.12 6.66
N TYR A 229 1.16 9.32 6.77
CA TYR A 229 2.32 9.71 5.96
C TYR A 229 3.60 8.99 6.33
N LYS A 230 3.75 8.49 7.56
CA LYS A 230 4.92 7.69 7.94
C LYS A 230 4.90 6.34 7.26
N SER A 231 3.78 5.64 7.31
CA SER A 231 3.60 4.35 6.62
C SER A 231 3.70 4.53 5.11
N MET A 232 3.04 5.54 4.54
CA MET A 232 3.16 5.87 3.11
C MET A 232 4.61 6.20 2.75
N GLY A 233 5.28 7.06 3.51
CA GLY A 233 6.66 7.45 3.29
C GLY A 233 7.63 6.26 3.36
N ALA A 234 7.37 5.28 4.21
CA ALA A 234 8.15 4.04 4.25
C ALA A 234 7.99 3.22 2.96
N GLY A 235 6.77 3.09 2.45
CA GLY A 235 6.50 2.45 1.16
C GLY A 235 7.14 3.19 -0.03
N PHE A 236 7.12 4.52 -0.03
CA PHE A 236 7.78 5.33 -1.05
C PHE A 236 9.31 5.29 -0.94
N TRP A 237 9.84 5.19 0.28
CA TRP A 237 11.26 4.91 0.49
C TRP A 237 11.62 3.51 -0.06
N ALA A 238 10.78 2.50 0.18
CA ALA A 238 10.94 1.14 -0.33
C ALA A 238 10.94 1.07 -1.86
N LEU A 239 10.02 1.79 -2.50
CA LEU A 239 9.90 1.91 -3.96
C LEU A 239 11.19 2.40 -4.63
N LYS A 240 12.07 3.09 -3.89
CA LYS A 240 13.34 3.60 -4.41
C LYS A 240 14.51 2.62 -4.26
N GLN A 241 14.30 1.49 -3.59
CA GLN A 241 15.31 0.47 -3.38
C GLN A 241 15.29 -0.57 -4.51
N ASP A 242 16.32 -1.41 -4.56
CA ASP A 242 16.57 -2.42 -5.59
C ASP A 242 16.48 -3.86 -5.08
N ASP A 243 16.44 -4.07 -3.75
CA ASP A 243 16.41 -5.38 -3.11
C ASP A 243 15.24 -5.48 -2.14
N PHE A 244 14.21 -6.25 -2.50
CA PHE A 244 13.00 -6.41 -1.70
C PHE A 244 13.28 -6.89 -0.27
N ARG A 245 14.11 -7.94 -0.12
CA ARG A 245 14.41 -8.56 1.18
C ARG A 245 15.18 -7.62 2.09
N LYS A 246 16.23 -6.97 1.59
CA LYS A 246 16.97 -5.97 2.40
C LYS A 246 16.08 -4.79 2.78
N THR A 247 15.18 -4.41 1.88
CA THR A 247 14.26 -3.28 2.08
C THR A 247 13.26 -3.57 3.19
N ILE A 248 12.52 -4.68 3.09
CA ILE A 248 11.50 -5.05 4.08
C ILE A 248 12.14 -5.20 5.47
N THR A 249 13.25 -5.94 5.58
CA THR A 249 14.05 -6.09 6.80
C THR A 249 14.43 -4.73 7.39
N LYS A 250 14.96 -3.82 6.56
CA LYS A 250 15.44 -2.53 7.05
C LYS A 250 14.30 -1.71 7.61
N ILE A 251 13.11 -1.79 7.03
CA ILE A 251 11.97 -1.08 7.58
C ILE A 251 11.44 -1.71 8.87
N MET A 252 11.39 -3.05 8.97
CA MET A 252 10.99 -3.73 10.21
C MET A 252 11.84 -3.27 11.39
N MET A 253 13.14 -3.07 11.17
CA MET A 253 14.06 -2.62 12.20
C MET A 253 13.95 -1.11 12.53
N GLN A 254 13.03 -0.36 11.90
CA GLN A 254 12.73 1.03 12.26
C GLN A 254 11.49 1.19 13.16
N VAL A 255 10.70 0.13 13.37
CA VAL A 255 9.45 0.02 14.17
C VAL A 255 8.58 1.28 14.29
N GLN A 256 7.71 1.47 13.31
CA GLN A 256 6.31 1.05 13.40
C GLN A 256 5.95 0.48 12.03
N VAL A 257 5.19 -0.62 11.95
CA VAL A 257 4.85 -1.21 10.65
C VAL A 257 3.42 -1.76 10.61
N GLN A 258 2.55 -0.98 9.97
CA GLN A 258 1.67 -1.48 8.91
C GLN A 258 2.29 -0.96 7.60
N ILE A 259 2.92 -1.81 6.80
CA ILE A 259 3.68 -1.39 5.61
C ILE A 259 3.22 -2.12 4.36
N PHE A 260 3.03 -1.30 3.33
CA PHE A 260 3.03 -1.70 1.95
C PHE A 260 4.45 -1.72 1.40
N THR A 261 4.96 -2.89 1.07
CA THR A 261 6.20 -3.00 0.27
C THR A 261 5.83 -3.37 -1.16
N PHE A 262 6.25 -2.52 -2.11
CA PHE A 262 6.21 -2.82 -3.55
C PHE A 262 7.67 -2.87 -4.04
N SER A 263 8.06 -3.97 -4.69
CA SER A 263 9.40 -4.15 -5.25
C SER A 263 9.44 -3.69 -6.72
N ASN A 264 10.58 -3.16 -7.16
CA ASN A 264 10.87 -2.88 -8.58
C ASN A 264 11.48 -4.08 -9.32
N SER A 265 11.63 -5.23 -8.65
CA SER A 265 12.22 -6.45 -9.20
C SER A 265 11.37 -7.02 -10.34
#